data_AF-A0A067LGA0-F1
#
_entry.id   AF-A0A067LGA0-F1
#
_cell.length_a   1.000
_cell.length_b   1.000
_cell.length_c   1.000
_cell.angle_alpha   90.00
_cell.angle_beta   90.00
_cell.angle_gamma   90.00
#
_symmetry.space_group_name_H-M   'P 1'
#
loop_
_entity.id
_entity.type
_entity.pdbx_description
1 polymer ?
#
loop_
_entity_poly.entity_id
_entity_poly.type
_entity_poly.pdbx_seq_one_letter_code
_entity_poly.pdbx_strand_id
1 'polypeptide(L)'
;MEYINHPCKECREATEKADKYSQAVDIYNINAPLCFDENITAHPKKASLDNFDPCSDYYVHAYFNRADVQEALHANVTKLDHDWEPCSDIIDRWTDSPSTILPLLKEFMENGVRILVYRSVS
;
A
#
# COMPACT_ATOMS: atom_id res chain seq x y z
N MET A 1 -24.81 5.53 -19.32
CA MET A 1 -23.60 5.79 -18.52
C MET A 1 -22.79 4.50 -18.58
N GLU A 2 -21.68 4.54 -19.32
CA GLU A 2 -20.88 3.35 -19.66
C GLU A 2 -20.06 2.88 -18.47
N TYR A 3 -20.17 1.59 -18.19
CA TYR A 3 -19.38 0.84 -17.23
C TYR A 3 -17.95 0.66 -17.78
N ILE A 4 -16.99 1.46 -17.30
CA ILE A 4 -15.57 1.13 -17.49
C ILE A 4 -15.16 0.27 -16.29
N ASN A 5 -15.43 -1.04 -16.33
CA ASN A 5 -14.71 -1.97 -15.47
C ASN A 5 -14.71 -3.40 -16.00
N HIS A 6 -14.32 -3.52 -17.27
CA HIS A 6 -13.59 -4.70 -17.69
C HIS A 6 -12.52 -4.21 -18.67
N PRO A 7 -11.23 -4.13 -18.27
CA PRO A 7 -10.19 -3.95 -19.25
C PRO A 7 -10.35 -5.05 -20.29
N CYS A 8 -10.34 -4.68 -21.57
CA CYS A 8 -10.27 -5.63 -22.67
C CYS A 8 -9.15 -6.65 -22.42
N LYS A 9 -9.19 -7.83 -23.04
CA LYS A 9 -8.15 -8.85 -22.84
C LYS A 9 -6.76 -8.26 -23.08
N GLU A 10 -6.64 -7.45 -24.12
CA GLU A 10 -5.44 -6.73 -24.52
C GLU A 10 -5.02 -5.69 -23.47
N CYS A 11 -5.99 -5.03 -22.83
CA CYS A 11 -5.78 -4.03 -21.78
C CYS A 11 -5.22 -4.70 -20.52
N ARG A 12 -5.77 -5.84 -20.11
CA ARG A 12 -5.26 -6.63 -18.97
C ARG A 12 -3.85 -7.13 -19.25
N GLU A 13 -3.60 -7.67 -20.45
CA GLU A 13 -2.25 -8.11 -20.85
C GLU A 13 -1.24 -6.96 -20.85
N ALA A 14 -1.66 -5.76 -21.27
CA ALA A 14 -0.83 -4.57 -21.22
C ALA A 14 -0.51 -4.16 -19.77
N THR A 15 -1.49 -4.18 -18.87
CA THR A 15 -1.29 -3.90 -17.44
C THR A 15 -0.36 -4.92 -16.79
N GLU A 16 -0.60 -6.22 -16.99
CA GLU A 16 0.26 -7.29 -16.46
C GLU A 16 1.70 -7.18 -16.97
N LYS A 17 1.87 -6.70 -18.21
CA LYS A 17 3.20 -6.41 -18.76
C LYS A 17 3.82 -5.19 -18.10
N ALA A 18 3.07 -4.12 -17.85
CA ALA A 18 3.55 -2.92 -17.16
C ALA A 18 3.96 -3.22 -15.71
N ASP A 19 3.16 -4.00 -14.98
CA ASP A 19 3.40 -4.35 -13.57
C ASP A 19 4.74 -5.08 -13.37
N LYS A 20 5.16 -5.89 -14.34
CA LYS A 20 6.49 -6.54 -14.32
C LYS A 20 7.64 -5.54 -14.31
N TYR A 21 7.48 -4.39 -14.95
CA TYR A 21 8.49 -3.33 -14.93
C TYR A 21 8.37 -2.49 -13.66
N SER A 22 7.16 -2.33 -13.12
CA SER A 22 6.91 -1.65 -11.85
C SER A 22 7.61 -2.32 -10.67
N GLN A 23 7.94 -3.62 -10.73
CA GLN A 23 8.72 -4.28 -9.67
C GLN A 23 10.17 -3.79 -9.58
N ALA A 24 10.70 -3.19 -10.64
CA ALA A 24 12.07 -2.68 -10.69
C ALA A 24 12.17 -1.17 -10.37
N VAL A 25 11.06 -0.54 -9.97
CA VAL A 25 10.99 0.87 -9.59
C VAL A 25 10.06 1.02 -8.38
N ASP A 26 10.29 2.01 -7.53
CA ASP A 26 9.31 2.35 -6.50
C ASP A 26 8.13 3.09 -7.17
N ILE A 27 6.93 2.52 -7.07
CA ILE A 27 5.71 3.04 -7.72
C ILE A 27 5.24 4.38 -7.14
N TYR A 28 5.70 4.74 -5.94
CA TYR A 28 5.41 6.00 -5.27
C TYR A 28 6.50 7.06 -5.53
N ASN A 29 7.73 6.63 -5.83
CA ASN A 29 8.84 7.52 -6.13
C ASN A 29 9.85 6.88 -7.11
N ILE A 30 9.72 7.18 -8.41
CA ILE A 30 10.60 6.63 -9.46
C ILE A 30 12.09 6.97 -9.30
N ASN A 31 12.41 7.97 -8.46
CA ASN A 31 13.79 8.38 -8.17
C ASN A 31 14.32 7.77 -6.85
N ALA A 32 13.50 7.02 -6.12
CA ALA A 32 13.92 6.39 -4.87
C ALA A 32 14.95 5.27 -5.14
N PRO A 33 15.90 5.05 -4.22
CA PRO A 33 16.74 3.87 -4.27
C PRO A 33 15.89 2.60 -4.15
N LEU A 34 16.37 1.49 -4.72
CA LEU A 34 15.72 0.19 -4.55
C LEU A 34 16.27 -0.51 -3.30
N CYS A 35 15.44 -1.36 -2.71
CA CYS A 35 15.92 -2.32 -1.72
C CYS A 35 16.64 -3.47 -2.43
N PHE A 36 17.92 -3.67 -2.10
CA PHE A 36 18.71 -4.80 -2.61
C PHE A 36 19.04 -5.84 -1.53
N ASP A 37 18.74 -5.53 -0.28
CA ASP A 37 18.97 -6.41 0.86
C ASP A 37 17.75 -6.41 1.78
N GLU A 38 16.95 -7.48 1.65
CA GLU A 38 15.76 -7.71 2.45
C GLU A 38 16.09 -8.23 3.87
N ASN A 39 17.37 -8.50 4.16
CA ASN A 39 17.76 -9.05 5.45
C ASN A 39 17.42 -8.07 6.58
N ILE A 40 16.78 -8.62 7.60
CA ILE A 40 16.43 -7.87 8.80
C ILE A 40 17.70 -7.65 9.61
N THR A 41 17.88 -6.40 10.06
CA THR A 41 18.97 -6.05 10.97
C THR A 41 18.58 -6.39 12.41
N ALA A 42 19.55 -6.81 13.24
CA ALA A 42 19.29 -7.12 14.65
C ALA A 42 18.77 -5.93 15.46
N HIS A 43 19.02 -4.71 14.97
CA HIS A 43 18.56 -3.47 15.57
C HIS A 43 17.78 -2.65 14.56
N PRO A 44 16.58 -2.15 14.90
CA PRO A 44 15.80 -1.30 14.01
C PRO A 44 16.63 -0.12 13.51
N LYS A 45 16.64 0.10 12.19
CA LYS A 45 17.24 1.29 11.62
C LYS A 45 16.46 2.52 12.08
N LYS A 46 17.18 3.59 12.42
CA LYS A 46 16.56 4.84 12.85
C LYS A 46 15.87 5.49 11.66
N ALA A 47 14.57 5.76 11.79
CA ALA A 47 13.82 6.49 10.79
C ALA A 47 14.47 7.87 10.54
N SER A 48 14.60 8.23 9.26
CA SER A 48 15.12 9.52 8.82
C SER A 48 14.15 10.14 7.83
N LEU A 49 13.86 11.42 8.01
CA LEU A 49 13.08 12.20 7.04
C LEU A 49 13.91 12.57 5.81
N ASP A 50 15.23 12.69 5.99
CA ASP A 50 16.15 13.11 4.93
C ASP A 50 16.69 11.91 4.13
N ASN A 51 16.71 10.72 4.74
CA ASN A 51 17.26 9.50 4.15
C ASN A 51 16.20 8.40 4.19
N PHE A 52 15.44 8.28 3.12
CA PHE A 52 14.48 7.19 2.97
C PHE A 52 15.20 5.84 2.85
N ASP A 53 14.76 4.87 3.64
CA ASP A 53 15.22 3.48 3.52
C ASP A 53 14.19 2.68 2.70
N PRO A 54 14.55 2.25 1.48
CA PRO A 54 13.62 1.53 0.61
C PRO A 54 13.31 0.13 1.10
N CYS A 55 14.05 -0.39 2.09
CA CYS A 55 13.81 -1.70 2.68
C CYS A 55 12.86 -1.64 3.90
N SER A 56 12.25 -0.49 4.19
CA SER A 56 11.46 -0.27 5.40
C SER A 56 10.27 -1.22 5.55
N ASP A 57 9.61 -1.60 4.45
CA ASP A 57 8.48 -2.55 4.47
C ASP A 57 8.87 -3.94 5.00
N TYR A 58 10.07 -4.43 4.71
CA TYR A 58 10.57 -5.70 5.24
C TYR A 58 10.73 -5.65 6.77
N TYR A 59 11.15 -4.51 7.32
CA TYR A 59 11.26 -4.34 8.77
C TYR A 59 9.89 -4.31 9.45
N VAL A 60 8.91 -3.71 8.79
CA VAL A 60 7.51 -3.66 9.27
C VAL A 60 6.90 -5.06 9.28
N HIS A 61 7.03 -5.81 8.18
CA HIS A 61 6.57 -7.20 8.08
C HIS A 61 7.19 -8.08 9.17
N ALA A 62 8.51 -8.02 9.33
CA ALA A 62 9.22 -8.77 10.36
C ALA A 62 8.75 -8.42 11.78
N TYR A 63 8.51 -7.14 12.06
CA TYR A 63 8.08 -6.69 13.38
C TYR A 63 6.67 -7.18 13.72
N PHE A 64 5.70 -7.05 12.79
CA PHE A 64 4.32 -7.46 13.02
C PHE A 64 4.13 -8.99 13.04
N ASN A 65 5.08 -9.76 12.52
CA ASN A 65 5.08 -11.23 12.59
C ASN A 65 5.79 -11.81 13.82
N ARG A 66 6.29 -10.97 14.74
CA ARG A 66 6.79 -11.43 16.04
C ARG A 66 5.66 -11.80 17.00
N ALA A 67 5.79 -12.95 17.67
CA ALA A 67 4.80 -13.42 18.64
C ALA A 67 4.56 -12.45 19.80
N ASP A 68 5.63 -11.85 20.35
CA ASP A 68 5.51 -10.91 21.47
C ASP A 68 4.86 -9.57 21.05
N VAL A 69 5.06 -9.14 19.80
CA VAL A 69 4.39 -7.98 19.22
C VAL A 69 2.91 -8.26 18.98
N GLN A 70 2.57 -9.43 18.41
CA GLN A 70 1.18 -9.82 18.20
C GLN A 70 0.42 -9.94 19.53
N GLU A 71 1.03 -10.53 20.56
CA GLU A 71 0.47 -10.60 21.91
C GLU A 71 0.21 -9.21 22.49
N ALA A 72 1.21 -8.31 22.42
CA ALA A 72 1.10 -6.95 22.95
C ALA A 72 0.01 -6.11 22.24
N LEU A 73 -0.25 -6.38 20.96
CA LEU A 73 -1.29 -5.71 20.17
C LEU A 73 -2.66 -6.40 20.25
N HIS A 74 -2.76 -7.52 20.97
CA HIS A 74 -3.93 -8.40 20.96
C HIS A 74 -4.32 -8.84 19.53
N ALA A 75 -3.34 -9.04 18.67
CA ALA A 75 -3.48 -9.57 17.32
C ALA A 75 -3.28 -11.09 17.31
N ASN A 76 -3.75 -11.77 16.24
CA ASN A 76 -3.57 -13.22 16.05
C ASN A 76 -4.04 -14.10 17.24
N VAL A 77 -5.05 -13.65 18.00
CA VAL A 77 -5.55 -14.34 19.20
C VAL A 77 -6.06 -15.76 18.88
N THR A 78 -6.58 -15.97 17.68
CA THR A 78 -7.11 -17.26 17.21
C THR A 78 -6.07 -18.16 16.54
N LYS A 79 -4.80 -17.74 16.45
CA LYS A 79 -3.74 -18.46 15.73
C LYS A 79 -4.10 -18.73 14.26
N LEU A 80 -4.17 -17.65 13.50
CA LEU A 80 -4.29 -17.64 12.05
C LEU A 80 -3.19 -18.50 11.41
N ASP A 81 -3.52 -19.06 10.26
CA ASP A 81 -2.68 -19.96 9.46
C ASP A 81 -1.77 -19.23 8.46
N HIS A 82 -1.78 -17.90 8.51
CA HIS A 82 -1.02 -17.01 7.66
C HIS A 82 -0.38 -15.90 8.49
N ASP A 83 0.69 -15.36 7.93
CA ASP A 83 1.40 -14.21 8.49
C ASP A 83 0.59 -12.93 8.27
N TRP A 84 0.91 -11.91 9.06
CA TRP A 84 0.49 -10.55 8.78
C TRP A 84 1.15 -10.08 7.49
N GLU A 85 0.37 -9.46 6.61
CA GLU A 85 0.83 -8.86 5.35
C GLU A 85 0.31 -7.42 5.23
N PRO A 86 1.06 -6.51 4.59
CA PRO A 86 0.61 -5.12 4.38
C PRO A 86 -0.56 -5.02 3.40
N CYS A 87 -0.67 -5.97 2.47
CA CYS A 87 -1.72 -6.07 1.46
C CYS A 87 -2.23 -7.52 1.38
N SER A 88 -3.49 -7.71 1.00
CA SER A 88 -4.07 -9.06 0.81
C SER A 88 -4.28 -9.36 -0.66
N ASP A 89 -3.60 -10.37 -1.18
CA ASP A 89 -3.78 -10.84 -2.56
C ASP A 89 -5.09 -11.61 -2.78
N ILE A 90 -5.82 -11.94 -1.70
CA ILE A 90 -7.13 -12.61 -1.78
C ILE A 90 -8.20 -11.64 -2.28
N ILE A 91 -8.08 -10.35 -1.96
CA ILE A 91 -9.03 -9.32 -2.37
C ILE A 91 -8.59 -8.77 -3.73
N ASP A 92 -8.78 -9.59 -4.78
CA ASP A 92 -8.34 -9.28 -6.15
C ASP A 92 -9.33 -8.38 -6.92
N ARG A 93 -10.61 -8.37 -6.51
CA ARG A 93 -11.71 -7.72 -7.26
C ARG A 93 -12.60 -6.87 -6.35
N TRP A 94 -12.35 -5.57 -6.37
CA TRP A 94 -13.22 -4.57 -5.78
C TRP A 94 -14.20 -4.01 -6.81
N THR A 95 -15.51 -4.19 -6.61
CA THR A 95 -16.54 -3.84 -7.60
C THR A 95 -17.17 -2.47 -7.37
N ASP A 96 -17.22 -1.98 -6.13
CA ASP A 96 -17.80 -0.68 -5.78
C ASP A 96 -16.75 0.43 -5.82
N SER A 97 -16.49 0.96 -7.01
CA SER A 97 -15.48 2.00 -7.24
C SER A 97 -16.07 3.13 -8.11
N PRO A 98 -16.71 4.16 -7.52
CA PRO A 98 -17.24 5.29 -8.27
C PRO A 98 -16.11 6.08 -8.94
N SER A 99 -16.37 6.60 -10.14
CA SER A 99 -15.37 7.34 -10.93
C SER A 99 -14.95 8.68 -10.31
N THR A 100 -15.69 9.17 -9.30
CA THR A 100 -15.37 10.42 -8.60
C THR A 100 -16.00 10.48 -7.23
N ILE A 101 -15.31 11.13 -6.28
CA ILE A 101 -15.83 11.47 -4.94
C ILE A 101 -16.25 12.94 -4.81
N LEU A 102 -16.16 13.73 -5.89
CA LEU A 102 -16.43 15.18 -5.85
C LEU A 102 -17.81 15.55 -5.27
N PRO A 103 -18.92 14.83 -5.55
CA PRO A 103 -20.21 15.12 -4.95
C PRO A 103 -20.18 15.02 -3.41
N LEU A 104 -19.52 13.99 -2.87
CA LEU A 104 -19.39 13.78 -1.43
C LEU A 104 -18.55 14.87 -0.77
N LEU A 105 -17.43 15.27 -1.41
CA LEU A 105 -16.60 16.36 -0.90
C LEU A 105 -17.38 17.68 -0.83
N LYS A 106 -18.26 17.96 -1.80
CA LYS A 106 -19.13 19.15 -1.79
C LYS A 106 -20.11 19.12 -0.61
N GLU A 107 -20.80 18.00 -0.44
CA GLU A 107 -21.73 17.80 0.68
C GLU A 107 -21.04 18.00 2.03
N PHE A 108 -19.84 17.45 2.20
CA PHE A 108 -19.05 17.63 3.43
C PHE A 108 -18.71 19.10 3.69
N MET A 109 -18.28 19.84 2.67
CA MET A 109 -17.99 21.27 2.79
C MET A 109 -19.24 22.10 3.13
N GLU A 110 -20.40 21.78 2.54
CA GLU A 110 -21.68 22.44 2.83
C GLU A 110 -22.13 22.22 4.29
N ASN A 111 -21.78 21.06 4.86
CA ASN A 111 -22.06 20.72 6.25
C ASN A 111 -20.94 21.14 7.23
N GLY A 112 -19.99 21.98 6.79
CA GLY A 112 -18.95 22.56 7.64
C GLY A 112 -17.77 21.63 7.95
N VAL A 113 -17.64 20.50 7.27
CA VAL A 113 -16.46 19.63 7.37
C VAL A 113 -15.31 20.26 6.59
N ARG A 114 -14.17 20.47 7.27
CA ARG A 114 -12.95 20.98 6.65
C ARG A 114 -12.17 19.84 6.01
N ILE A 115 -11.84 19.99 4.72
CA ILE A 115 -11.17 18.96 3.92
C ILE A 115 -9.75 19.44 3.57
N LEU A 116 -8.75 18.60 3.84
CA LEU A 116 -7.37 18.81 3.39
C LEU A 116 -7.02 17.72 2.37
N VAL A 117 -6.69 18.14 1.15
CA VAL A 117 -6.10 17.27 0.13
C VAL A 117 -4.63 17.64 0.00
N TYR A 118 -3.74 16.65 0.18
CA TYR A 118 -2.31 16.84 0.06
C TYR A 118 -1.74 15.91 -1.01
N ARG A 119 -0.62 16.32 -1.61
CA ARG A 119 0.24 15.47 -2.43
C ARG A 119 1.68 15.78 -2.04
N SER A 120 2.55 14.78 -2.06
CA SER A 120 3.99 15.05 -1.98
C SER A 120 4.42 15.74 -3.27
N VAL A 121 5.28 16.76 -3.15
CA VAL A 121 5.97 17.35 -4.31
C VAL A 121 7.40 16.86 -4.20
N SER A 122 7.71 15.83 -4.99
CA SER A 122 9.05 15.30 -5.22
C SER A 122 9.78 16.14 -6.26
#